data_AF-A0A9R1Q612-F1
#
_entry.id   AF-A0A9R1Q612-F1
#
_cell.length_a   1.000
_cell.length_b   1.000
_cell.length_c   1.000
_cell.angle_alpha   90.00
_cell.angle_beta   90.00
_cell.angle_gamma   90.00
#
_symmetry.space_group_name_H-M   'P 1'
#
loop_
_entity.id
_entity.type
_entity.pdbx_description
1 polymer ?
#
loop_
_entity_poly.entity_id
_entity_poly.type
_entity_poly.pdbx_seq_one_letter_code
_entity_poly.pdbx_strand_id
1 'polypeptide(L)'
;MSTAMASLVLAVLVLPSATTAGVATARRNCPDRCGKVAKIPYPFGLGPWCSLPGFSLTCADNTSYPLLGNLPIRGFSTDDDDFYFSNPIGVLSSISYSVKMIPGVRDYSLHWEAPDRHFALSSRRSYMYVVGCGVKASLFVGNSTVEFGSCSVACAAEAKIMEKLPNGSCDDGIGCCLIDIRVDLRAFTLNISRTSDSARSKKVYAFISGDMGPIFRPIDALRSMLPAGPEFNPSATLEWAIPYQPNCKRAMEDTASYACVAHHSVCVDLPIGGYFCDCELRASRHLHRQPLHQWRVPKIPTTSGSSIACPSGRSVLNYTI
;
A
#
# COMPACT_ATOMS: atom_id res chain seq x y z
N MET A 1 12.39 -39.42 67.41
CA MET A 1 12.86 -38.15 66.82
C MET A 1 13.76 -38.49 65.63
N SER A 2 13.29 -38.31 64.40
CA SER A 2 14.16 -38.22 63.22
C SER A 2 13.35 -37.57 62.10
N THR A 3 13.57 -36.28 61.89
CA THR A 3 12.92 -35.48 60.85
C THR A 3 13.77 -35.55 59.58
N ALA A 4 13.22 -36.12 58.51
CA ALA A 4 13.84 -36.09 57.19
C ALA A 4 13.63 -34.72 56.53
N MET A 5 14.71 -34.01 56.22
CA MET A 5 14.72 -32.76 55.47
C MET A 5 14.63 -33.08 53.97
N ALA A 6 13.50 -32.74 53.34
CA ALA A 6 13.36 -32.78 51.89
C ALA A 6 13.95 -31.49 51.28
N SER A 7 15.02 -31.62 50.51
CA SER A 7 15.67 -30.50 49.81
C SER A 7 14.97 -30.26 48.46
N LEU A 8 14.28 -29.12 48.32
CA LEU A 8 13.68 -28.67 47.06
C LEU A 8 14.73 -27.97 46.20
N VAL A 9 15.15 -28.60 45.11
CA VAL A 9 16.01 -27.98 44.09
C VAL A 9 15.11 -27.26 43.09
N LEU A 10 15.16 -25.93 43.09
CA LEU A 10 14.43 -25.08 42.14
C LEU A 10 15.19 -25.06 40.80
N ALA A 11 14.70 -25.77 39.78
CA ALA A 11 15.26 -25.73 38.43
C ALA A 11 14.86 -24.40 37.75
N VAL A 12 15.83 -23.51 37.55
CA VAL A 12 15.64 -22.25 36.82
C VAL A 12 15.58 -22.56 35.33
N LEU A 13 14.38 -22.51 34.74
CA LEU A 13 14.16 -22.54 33.30
C LEU A 13 14.68 -21.23 32.68
N VAL A 14 15.86 -21.30 32.07
CA VAL A 14 16.41 -20.20 31.26
C VAL A 14 15.67 -20.19 29.92
N LEU A 15 14.73 -19.27 29.76
CA LEU A 15 14.10 -18.98 28.47
C LEU A 15 15.15 -18.33 27.55
N PRO A 16 15.28 -18.74 26.28
CA PRO A 16 16.15 -18.07 25.34
C PRO A 16 15.64 -16.64 25.10
N SER A 17 16.50 -15.66 25.36
CA SER A 17 16.25 -14.25 25.09
C SER A 17 15.90 -14.05 23.61
N ALA A 18 14.79 -13.36 23.34
CA ALA A 18 14.45 -12.93 22.00
C ALA A 18 15.59 -12.05 21.44
N THR A 19 16.25 -12.51 20.38
CA THR A 19 17.24 -11.73 19.66
C THR A 19 16.55 -10.55 18.99
N THR A 20 16.80 -9.34 19.47
CA THR A 20 16.44 -8.10 18.78
C THR A 20 17.14 -8.07 17.44
N ALA A 21 16.39 -8.15 16.34
CA ALA A 21 16.92 -7.92 15.01
C ALA A 21 17.40 -6.46 14.93
N GLY A 22 18.72 -6.25 14.95
CA GLY A 22 19.30 -4.94 14.71
C GLY A 22 18.92 -4.44 13.30
N VAL A 23 18.72 -3.14 13.17
CA VAL A 23 18.48 -2.50 11.86
C VAL A 23 19.68 -2.78 10.96
N ALA A 24 19.50 -3.69 9.99
CA ALA A 24 20.58 -4.11 9.13
C ALA A 24 21.06 -2.96 8.24
N THR A 25 22.37 -2.74 8.24
CA THR A 25 23.06 -1.84 7.32
C THR A 25 22.88 -2.32 5.88
N ALA A 26 22.24 -1.52 5.04
CA ALA A 26 22.23 -1.80 3.61
C ALA A 26 23.66 -1.71 3.05
N ARG A 27 24.12 -2.82 2.45
CA ARG A 27 25.49 -3.00 1.96
C ARG A 27 25.65 -2.33 0.59
N ARG A 28 26.85 -1.84 0.28
CA ARG A 28 27.22 -1.47 -1.11
C ARG A 28 27.00 -2.70 -2.01
N ASN A 29 26.37 -2.51 -3.17
CA ASN A 29 25.97 -3.54 -4.17
C ASN A 29 24.53 -4.10 -4.06
N CYS A 30 23.59 -3.33 -3.53
CA CYS A 30 22.16 -3.68 -3.65
C CYS A 30 21.66 -3.43 -5.07
N PRO A 31 21.00 -4.41 -5.73
CA PRO A 31 20.30 -4.16 -6.98
C PRO A 31 19.19 -3.14 -6.77
N ASP A 32 19.20 -2.09 -7.58
CA ASP A 32 18.25 -0.98 -7.53
C ASP A 32 17.16 -1.08 -8.62
N ARG A 33 17.17 -2.17 -9.39
CA ARG A 33 16.30 -2.39 -10.55
C ARG A 33 15.72 -3.79 -10.59
N CYS A 34 14.45 -3.87 -11.00
CA CYS A 34 13.77 -5.11 -11.35
C CYS A 34 12.79 -4.86 -12.50
N GLY A 35 13.05 -5.48 -13.66
CA GLY A 35 12.24 -5.31 -14.86
C GLY A 35 12.12 -3.84 -15.29
N LYS A 36 10.88 -3.36 -15.46
CA LYS A 36 10.57 -1.98 -15.86
C LYS A 36 10.68 -0.97 -14.70
N VAL A 37 10.81 -1.44 -13.46
CA VAL A 37 11.01 -0.58 -12.29
C VAL A 37 12.50 -0.25 -12.20
N ALA A 38 12.81 0.97 -12.63
CA ALA A 38 14.17 1.43 -12.86
C ALA A 38 14.88 2.01 -11.61
N LYS A 39 14.16 2.22 -10.51
CA LYS A 39 14.73 2.72 -9.25
C LYS A 39 13.88 2.26 -8.05
N ILE A 40 14.46 1.42 -7.20
CA ILE A 40 13.84 0.95 -5.96
C ILE A 40 14.36 1.83 -4.81
N PRO A 41 13.52 2.66 -4.17
CA PRO A 41 13.95 3.52 -3.08
C PRO A 41 14.07 2.73 -1.78
N TYR A 42 15.04 3.09 -0.94
CA TYR A 42 15.03 2.68 0.46
C TYR A 42 13.74 3.16 1.15
N PRO A 43 13.09 2.39 2.04
CA PRO A 43 13.54 1.17 2.72
C PRO A 43 13.34 -0.14 1.95
N PHE A 44 12.85 -0.08 0.70
CA PHE A 44 12.71 -1.26 -0.15
C PHE A 44 14.05 -1.68 -0.73
N GLY A 45 14.19 -2.97 -1.00
CA GLY A 45 15.42 -3.47 -1.62
C GLY A 45 15.36 -4.92 -2.02
N LEU A 46 16.25 -5.27 -2.96
CA LEU A 46 16.40 -6.62 -3.50
C LEU A 46 17.58 -7.33 -2.84
N GLY A 47 17.32 -8.51 -2.29
CA GLY A 47 18.35 -9.37 -1.73
C GLY A 47 18.71 -9.10 -0.27
N PRO A 48 19.62 -9.93 0.28
CA PRO A 48 19.93 -9.92 1.71
C PRO A 48 20.48 -8.58 2.18
N TRP A 49 19.91 -8.08 3.28
CA TRP A 49 20.29 -6.81 3.91
C TRP A 49 20.10 -5.56 3.05
N CYS A 50 19.42 -5.61 1.91
CA CYS A 50 19.20 -4.44 1.06
C CYS A 50 17.94 -3.64 1.39
N SER A 51 17.15 -4.11 2.35
CA SER A 51 15.90 -3.49 2.78
C SER A 51 15.82 -3.45 4.31
N LEU A 52 14.91 -2.64 4.84
CA LEU A 52 14.45 -2.86 6.20
C LEU A 52 13.67 -4.19 6.30
N PRO A 53 13.67 -4.86 7.47
CA PRO A 53 12.69 -5.88 7.81
C PRO A 53 11.27 -5.49 7.36
N GLY A 54 10.59 -6.38 6.63
CA GLY A 54 9.24 -6.12 6.09
C GLY A 54 9.20 -5.43 4.72
N PHE A 55 10.32 -4.89 4.22
CA PHE A 55 10.41 -4.17 2.94
C PHE A 55 11.20 -4.91 1.86
N SER A 56 11.49 -6.19 2.08
CA SER A 56 12.25 -7.00 1.12
C SER A 56 11.40 -7.28 -0.12
N LEU A 57 11.98 -7.02 -1.28
CA LEU A 57 11.38 -7.30 -2.57
C LEU A 57 12.01 -8.55 -3.18
N THR A 58 11.21 -9.28 -3.95
CA THR A 58 11.69 -10.33 -4.84
C THR A 58 11.53 -9.89 -6.29
N CYS A 59 12.53 -10.20 -7.13
CA CYS A 59 12.44 -10.03 -8.56
C CYS A 59 12.26 -11.43 -9.14
N ALA A 60 11.08 -11.77 -9.64
CA ALA A 60 10.87 -13.08 -10.23
C ALA A 60 11.48 -13.11 -11.64
N ASP A 61 12.26 -14.16 -11.95
CA ASP A 61 13.13 -14.27 -13.13
C ASP A 61 12.42 -14.16 -14.50
N ASN A 62 11.09 -14.23 -14.51
CA ASN A 62 10.24 -14.07 -15.71
C ASN A 62 9.27 -12.87 -15.64
N THR A 63 9.39 -12.00 -14.63
CA THR A 63 8.50 -10.85 -14.45
C THR A 63 9.17 -9.55 -14.85
N SER A 64 8.39 -8.62 -15.40
CA SER A 64 8.85 -7.25 -15.71
C SER A 64 8.75 -6.31 -14.50
N TYR A 65 8.56 -6.80 -13.28
CA TYR A 65 8.26 -5.99 -12.10
C TYR A 65 8.64 -6.69 -10.77
N PRO A 66 8.99 -5.95 -9.70
CA PRO A 66 9.24 -6.52 -8.38
C PRO A 66 7.96 -6.92 -7.65
N LEU A 67 8.10 -7.86 -6.71
CA LEU A 67 7.03 -8.33 -5.83
C LEU A 67 7.34 -7.98 -4.37
N LEU A 68 6.32 -7.54 -3.63
CA LEU A 68 6.32 -7.42 -2.17
C LEU A 68 5.40 -8.49 -1.60
N GLY A 69 5.98 -9.59 -1.10
CA GLY A 69 5.23 -10.82 -0.88
C GLY A 69 4.65 -11.32 -2.21
N ASN A 70 3.32 -11.37 -2.33
CA ASN A 70 2.62 -11.71 -3.57
C ASN A 70 2.09 -10.49 -4.34
N LEU A 71 2.36 -9.28 -3.85
CA LEU A 71 1.83 -8.06 -4.41
C LEU A 71 2.75 -7.50 -5.52
N PRO A 72 2.26 -7.35 -6.77
CA PRO A 72 3.06 -6.82 -7.87
C PRO A 72 3.22 -5.30 -7.79
N ILE A 73 4.46 -4.83 -7.63
CA ILE A 73 4.80 -3.41 -7.60
C ILE A 73 5.06 -2.92 -9.02
N ARG A 74 4.28 -1.94 -9.46
CA ARG A 74 4.42 -1.29 -10.77
C ARG A 74 5.44 -0.15 -10.76
N GLY A 75 5.67 0.43 -9.59
CA GLY A 75 6.60 1.54 -9.41
C GLY A 75 6.43 2.21 -8.07
N PHE A 76 7.07 3.37 -7.95
CA PHE A 76 7.07 4.18 -6.75
C PHE A 76 6.73 5.62 -7.17
N SER A 77 5.69 6.22 -6.60
CA SER A 77 5.28 7.60 -6.89
C SER A 77 5.85 8.56 -5.86
N THR A 78 6.46 9.63 -6.34
CA THR A 78 6.68 10.84 -5.54
C THR A 78 5.50 11.75 -5.83
N ASP A 79 4.41 11.61 -5.07
CA ASP A 79 3.31 12.57 -5.17
C ASP A 79 3.79 13.91 -4.57
N ASP A 80 4.39 14.74 -5.41
CA ASP A 80 4.78 16.13 -5.12
C ASP A 80 3.55 17.08 -5.10
N ASP A 81 2.35 16.56 -5.34
CA ASP A 81 1.13 17.36 -5.58
C ASP A 81 0.48 17.89 -4.29
N ASP A 82 0.94 17.45 -3.11
CA ASP A 82 0.40 17.90 -1.82
C ASP A 82 1.49 18.60 -1.00
N PHE A 83 1.79 19.85 -1.39
CA PHE A 83 2.84 20.72 -0.83
C PHE A 83 2.76 20.94 0.70
N TYR A 84 1.66 20.51 1.34
CA TYR A 84 1.38 20.73 2.75
C TYR A 84 1.83 19.59 3.68
N PHE A 85 2.08 18.38 3.16
CA PHE A 85 2.47 17.24 3.99
C PHE A 85 3.64 16.50 3.35
N SER A 86 4.78 16.40 4.07
CA SER A 86 5.81 15.43 3.73
C SER A 86 5.20 14.03 3.82
N ASN A 87 5.10 13.32 2.70
CA ASN A 87 4.55 11.97 2.66
C ASN A 87 5.62 10.99 2.17
N PRO A 88 5.57 9.72 2.62
CA PRO A 88 6.42 8.68 2.08
C PRO A 88 6.11 8.49 0.60
N ILE A 89 7.11 8.05 -0.16
CA ILE A 89 6.97 7.66 -1.56
C ILE A 89 5.87 6.59 -1.65
N GLY A 90 4.81 6.84 -2.42
CA GLY A 90 3.72 5.88 -2.61
C GLY A 90 4.19 4.63 -3.35
N VAL A 91 3.70 3.45 -2.96
CA VAL A 91 3.98 2.21 -3.68
C VAL A 91 2.85 1.95 -4.66
N LEU A 92 3.13 2.03 -5.96
CA LEU A 92 2.15 1.78 -7.00
C LEU A 92 2.04 0.28 -7.25
N SER A 93 0.83 -0.25 -7.19
CA SER A 93 0.56 -1.69 -7.29
C SER A 93 -0.66 -2.01 -8.15
N SER A 94 -0.77 -3.26 -8.61
CA SER A 94 -1.96 -3.77 -9.28
C SER A 94 -2.84 -4.56 -8.32
N ILE A 95 -3.97 -3.98 -7.90
CA ILE A 95 -5.01 -4.71 -7.17
C ILE A 95 -6.22 -4.83 -8.10
N SER A 96 -6.39 -6.02 -8.68
CA SER A 96 -7.39 -6.25 -9.72
C SER A 96 -7.87 -7.70 -9.71
N TYR A 97 -9.16 -7.88 -9.93
CA TYR A 97 -9.84 -9.17 -9.89
C TYR A 97 -10.70 -9.34 -11.15
N SER A 98 -10.72 -10.57 -11.67
CA SER A 98 -11.61 -10.97 -12.75
C SER A 98 -12.48 -12.13 -12.25
N VAL A 99 -13.74 -11.82 -11.98
CA VAL A 99 -14.72 -12.78 -11.45
C VAL A 99 -15.49 -13.39 -12.61
N LYS A 100 -15.35 -14.71 -12.79
CA LYS A 100 -16.16 -15.46 -13.75
C LYS A 100 -17.55 -15.70 -13.16
N MET A 101 -18.58 -15.20 -13.83
CA MET A 101 -19.96 -15.26 -13.35
C MET A 101 -20.60 -16.61 -13.70
N ILE A 102 -20.56 -17.57 -12.77
CA ILE A 102 -21.10 -18.93 -12.89
C ILE A 102 -22.64 -18.91 -12.77
N PRO A 103 -23.40 -19.58 -13.66
CA PRO A 103 -24.85 -19.75 -13.49
C PRO A 103 -25.22 -20.37 -12.14
N GLY A 104 -26.31 -19.94 -11.52
CA GLY A 104 -26.76 -20.44 -10.20
C GLY A 104 -26.00 -19.87 -8.99
N VAL A 105 -24.78 -19.38 -9.16
CA VAL A 105 -24.04 -18.67 -8.09
C VAL A 105 -24.46 -17.20 -8.08
N ARG A 106 -24.98 -16.75 -6.93
CA ARG A 106 -25.50 -15.39 -6.74
C ARG A 106 -24.44 -14.43 -6.22
N ASP A 107 -23.68 -14.86 -5.22
CA ASP A 107 -22.79 -14.00 -4.45
C ASP A 107 -21.34 -14.48 -4.56
N TYR A 108 -20.43 -13.52 -4.72
CA TYR A 108 -18.99 -13.71 -4.79
C TYR A 108 -18.35 -12.81 -3.74
N SER A 109 -17.28 -13.30 -3.11
CA SER A 109 -16.53 -12.54 -2.12
C SER A 109 -15.07 -12.50 -2.51
N LEU A 110 -14.50 -11.30 -2.53
CA LEU A 110 -13.10 -11.04 -2.83
C LEU A 110 -12.47 -10.42 -1.59
N HIS A 111 -11.42 -11.06 -1.09
CA HIS A 111 -10.68 -10.56 0.05
C HIS A 111 -9.31 -10.04 -0.40
N TRP A 112 -8.94 -8.88 0.13
CA TRP A 112 -7.60 -8.34 -0.03
C TRP A 112 -7.07 -7.91 1.33
N GLU A 113 -5.80 -8.22 1.58
CA GLU A 113 -5.09 -7.80 2.77
C GLU A 113 -3.69 -7.30 2.35
N ALA A 114 -3.24 -6.24 3.02
CA ALA A 114 -1.92 -5.68 2.82
C ALA A 114 -0.83 -6.71 3.18
N PRO A 115 0.35 -6.66 2.53
CA PRO A 115 1.40 -7.67 2.76
C PRO A 115 1.85 -7.77 4.23
N ASP A 116 1.78 -6.67 4.97
CA ASP A 116 2.09 -6.61 6.40
C ASP A 116 1.52 -5.31 7.01
N ARG A 117 1.61 -5.16 8.34
CA ARG A 117 1.22 -3.98 9.12
C ARG A 117 1.92 -2.67 8.71
N HIS A 118 2.98 -2.80 7.92
CA HIS A 118 3.76 -1.72 7.35
C HIS A 118 2.97 -0.95 6.29
N PHE A 119 1.97 -1.60 5.66
CA PHE A 119 1.31 -1.12 4.46
C PHE A 119 -0.19 -0.92 4.66
N ALA A 120 -0.75 0.07 3.99
CA ALA A 120 -2.18 0.24 3.83
C ALA A 120 -2.50 0.78 2.44
N LEU A 121 -3.64 0.41 1.89
CA LEU A 121 -4.18 1.07 0.70
C LEU A 121 -4.50 2.52 1.05
N SER A 122 -3.91 3.47 0.33
CA SER A 122 -4.14 4.90 0.54
C SER A 122 -5.59 5.26 0.24
N SER A 123 -6.20 6.12 1.04
CA SER A 123 -7.47 6.76 0.68
C SER A 123 -7.33 7.92 -0.30
N ARG A 124 -6.10 8.32 -0.64
CA ARG A 124 -5.88 9.49 -1.49
C ARG A 124 -6.25 9.17 -2.94
N ARG A 125 -7.39 9.71 -3.37
CA ARG A 125 -7.96 9.54 -4.71
C ARG A 125 -8.13 8.06 -5.09
N SER A 126 -8.33 7.15 -4.12
CA SER A 126 -8.49 5.72 -4.40
C SER A 126 -9.95 5.35 -4.63
N TYR A 127 -10.23 4.83 -5.83
CA TYR A 127 -11.58 4.38 -6.21
C TYR A 127 -11.59 2.90 -6.54
N MET A 128 -12.53 2.15 -5.95
CA MET A 128 -12.84 0.77 -6.33
C MET A 128 -13.80 0.77 -7.51
N TYR A 129 -13.31 0.43 -8.69
CA TYR A 129 -14.12 0.27 -9.91
C TYR A 129 -14.67 -1.13 -10.01
N VAL A 130 -15.93 -1.24 -10.43
CA VAL A 130 -16.60 -2.50 -10.77
C VAL A 130 -17.21 -2.38 -12.16
N VAL A 131 -16.79 -3.25 -13.08
CA VAL A 131 -17.23 -3.25 -14.48
C VAL A 131 -17.93 -4.57 -14.79
N GLY A 132 -19.18 -4.50 -15.25
CA GLY A 132 -20.01 -5.67 -15.52
C GLY A 132 -21.48 -5.30 -15.76
N CYS A 133 -22.39 -6.28 -15.68
CA CYS A 133 -23.83 -6.00 -15.79
C CYS A 133 -24.64 -6.81 -14.77
N GLY A 134 -25.60 -6.15 -14.11
CA GLY A 134 -26.57 -6.81 -13.24
C GLY A 134 -25.98 -7.25 -11.89
N VAL A 135 -25.15 -6.40 -11.30
CA VAL A 135 -24.49 -6.69 -10.01
C VAL A 135 -24.54 -5.50 -9.06
N LYS A 136 -24.60 -5.79 -7.76
CA LYS A 136 -24.31 -4.86 -6.67
C LYS A 136 -22.99 -5.26 -6.03
N ALA A 137 -22.07 -4.32 -5.91
CA ALA A 137 -20.82 -4.44 -5.19
C ALA A 137 -20.93 -3.75 -3.83
N SER A 138 -20.53 -4.43 -2.75
CA SER A 138 -20.54 -3.94 -1.38
C SER A 138 -19.16 -4.12 -0.77
N LEU A 139 -18.56 -3.03 -0.32
CA LEU A 139 -17.23 -2.99 0.29
C LEU A 139 -17.35 -3.01 1.81
N PHE A 140 -16.56 -3.86 2.45
CA PHE A 140 -16.44 -4.02 3.89
C PHE A 140 -14.99 -3.86 4.30
N VAL A 141 -14.74 -3.20 5.44
CA VAL A 141 -13.38 -2.93 5.94
C VAL A 141 -13.02 -3.91 7.05
N GLY A 142 -11.86 -4.55 6.94
CA GLY A 142 -11.42 -5.59 7.88
C GLY A 142 -12.45 -6.71 8.04
N ASN A 143 -12.78 -7.04 9.29
CA ASN A 143 -13.79 -8.04 9.64
C ASN A 143 -15.15 -7.43 9.97
N SER A 144 -15.40 -6.16 9.60
CA SER A 144 -16.67 -5.50 9.86
C SER A 144 -17.81 -6.11 9.04
N THR A 145 -18.97 -6.26 9.66
CA THR A 145 -20.22 -6.62 8.98
C THR A 145 -20.98 -5.40 8.46
N VAL A 146 -20.49 -4.19 8.76
CA VAL A 146 -21.09 -2.93 8.31
C VAL A 146 -20.55 -2.59 6.93
N GLU A 147 -21.47 -2.38 5.98
CA GLU A 147 -21.14 -1.95 4.61
C GLU A 147 -20.51 -0.55 4.68
N PHE A 148 -19.24 -0.45 4.27
CA PHE A 148 -18.51 0.82 4.22
C PHE A 148 -18.95 1.66 3.03
N GLY A 149 -19.23 1.00 1.91
CA GLY A 149 -19.78 1.61 0.71
C GLY A 149 -20.30 0.55 -0.26
N SER A 150 -21.18 0.95 -1.17
CA SER A 150 -21.64 0.07 -2.23
C SER A 150 -21.94 0.83 -3.51
N CYS A 151 -21.93 0.10 -4.62
CA CYS A 151 -22.36 0.61 -5.92
C CYS A 151 -23.08 -0.51 -6.70
N SER A 152 -23.94 -0.13 -7.64
CA SER A 152 -24.66 -1.08 -8.49
C SER A 152 -24.39 -0.80 -9.95
N VAL A 153 -24.30 -1.86 -10.75
CA VAL A 153 -24.08 -1.77 -12.19
C VAL A 153 -25.31 -2.30 -12.93
N ALA A 154 -25.96 -1.39 -13.66
CA ALA A 154 -27.09 -1.67 -14.53
C ALA A 154 -26.66 -1.72 -16.00
N CYS A 155 -27.41 -2.49 -16.80
CA CYS A 155 -27.28 -2.52 -18.24
C CYS A 155 -28.66 -2.64 -18.88
N ALA A 156 -28.83 -2.05 -20.05
CA ALA A 156 -30.01 -2.29 -20.87
C ALA A 156 -30.03 -3.74 -21.37
N ALA A 157 -31.22 -4.35 -21.45
CA ALA A 157 -31.39 -5.71 -21.94
C ALA A 157 -30.90 -5.88 -23.40
N GLU A 158 -31.12 -4.86 -24.22
CA GLU A 158 -30.71 -4.84 -25.62
C GLU A 158 -29.31 -4.26 -25.79
N ALA A 159 -28.41 -5.05 -26.38
CA ALA A 159 -27.05 -4.62 -26.70
C ALA A 159 -27.01 -3.36 -27.59
N LYS A 160 -27.99 -3.19 -28.49
CA LYS A 160 -28.09 -2.01 -29.37
C LYS A 160 -28.30 -0.70 -28.60
N ILE A 161 -28.95 -0.76 -27.43
CA ILE A 161 -29.11 0.41 -26.55
C ILE A 161 -27.74 0.73 -25.94
N MET A 162 -27.06 -0.29 -25.39
CA MET A 162 -25.73 -0.13 -24.80
C MET A 162 -24.69 0.39 -25.79
N GLU A 163 -24.80 0.05 -27.08
CA GLU A 163 -23.92 0.56 -28.15
C GLU A 163 -24.13 2.03 -28.49
N LYS A 164 -25.33 2.57 -28.26
CA LYS A 164 -25.68 3.96 -28.56
C LYS A 164 -25.43 4.92 -27.40
N LEU A 165 -25.20 4.39 -26.20
CA LEU A 165 -24.89 5.21 -25.03
C LEU A 165 -23.53 5.89 -25.21
N PRO A 166 -23.39 7.14 -24.74
CA PRO A 166 -22.12 7.84 -24.78
C PRO A 166 -21.08 7.12 -23.93
N ASN A 167 -19.82 7.23 -24.34
CA ASN A 167 -18.71 6.83 -23.47
C ASN A 167 -18.61 7.82 -22.30
N GLY A 168 -18.25 7.33 -21.13
CA GLY A 168 -18.21 8.17 -19.93
C GLY A 168 -17.44 7.54 -18.77
N SER A 169 -17.44 8.25 -17.65
CA SER A 169 -16.97 7.76 -16.36
C SER A 169 -17.97 6.76 -15.76
N CYS A 170 -17.63 6.18 -14.60
CA CYS A 170 -18.47 5.19 -13.90
C CYS A 170 -19.43 5.82 -12.88
N ASP A 171 -19.84 7.07 -13.10
CA ASP A 171 -20.65 7.82 -12.12
C ASP A 171 -22.15 7.48 -12.22
N ASP A 172 -22.62 7.11 -13.40
CA ASP A 172 -24.05 6.85 -13.67
C ASP A 172 -24.48 5.40 -13.39
N GLY A 173 -23.55 4.52 -13.02
CA GLY A 173 -23.84 3.11 -12.72
C GLY A 173 -24.20 2.24 -13.93
N ILE A 174 -23.99 2.71 -15.17
CA ILE A 174 -24.30 1.96 -16.39
C ILE A 174 -23.04 1.28 -16.93
N GLY A 175 -23.01 -0.04 -16.96
CA GLY A 175 -21.86 -0.86 -17.38
C GLY A 175 -20.65 -0.84 -16.43
N CYS A 176 -20.51 0.21 -15.62
CA CYS A 176 -19.59 0.21 -14.48
C CYS A 176 -20.11 1.10 -13.35
N CYS A 177 -19.52 0.93 -12.17
CA CYS A 177 -19.71 1.80 -11.01
C CYS A 177 -18.41 1.94 -10.22
N LEU A 178 -18.34 2.93 -9.34
CA LEU A 178 -17.22 3.12 -8.42
C LEU A 178 -17.66 3.24 -6.97
N ILE A 179 -16.77 2.86 -6.04
CA ILE A 179 -16.88 3.11 -4.60
C ILE A 179 -15.66 3.93 -4.20
N ASP A 180 -15.89 5.09 -3.59
CA ASP A 180 -14.86 6.01 -3.09
C ASP A 180 -14.27 5.50 -1.76
N ILE A 181 -12.95 5.25 -1.73
CA ILE A 181 -12.22 4.74 -0.57
C ILE A 181 -11.69 5.93 0.22
N ARG A 182 -12.45 6.35 1.24
CA ARG A 182 -12.16 7.57 2.02
C ARG A 182 -11.31 7.37 3.27
N VAL A 183 -10.90 6.14 3.57
CA VAL A 183 -10.04 5.82 4.72
C VAL A 183 -9.00 4.77 4.31
N ASP A 184 -7.81 4.84 4.90
CA ASP A 184 -6.76 3.89 4.58
C ASP A 184 -7.16 2.46 4.98
N LEU A 185 -6.99 1.50 4.07
CA LEU A 185 -7.44 0.13 4.25
C LEU A 185 -6.26 -0.83 4.35
N ARG A 186 -6.11 -1.49 5.50
CA ARG A 186 -5.18 -2.64 5.63
C ARG A 186 -5.76 -3.94 5.08
N ALA A 187 -7.08 -4.06 5.14
CA ALA A 187 -7.81 -5.19 4.59
C ALA A 187 -9.22 -4.75 4.18
N PHE A 188 -9.72 -5.36 3.12
CA PHE A 188 -11.11 -5.20 2.72
C PHE A 188 -11.69 -6.48 2.15
N THR A 189 -13.02 -6.57 2.22
CA THR A 189 -13.79 -7.59 1.53
C THR A 189 -14.76 -6.91 0.58
N LEU A 190 -14.70 -7.27 -0.71
CA LEU A 190 -15.63 -6.82 -1.73
C LEU A 190 -16.59 -7.97 -2.05
N ASN A 191 -17.86 -7.80 -1.69
CA ASN A 191 -18.92 -8.71 -2.05
C ASN A 191 -19.58 -8.26 -3.35
N ILE A 192 -19.66 -9.14 -4.33
CA ILE A 192 -20.33 -8.90 -5.61
C ILE A 192 -21.53 -9.84 -5.67
N SER A 193 -22.73 -9.25 -5.63
CA SER A 193 -24.00 -9.98 -5.63
C SER A 193 -24.75 -9.71 -6.95
N ARG A 194 -25.35 -10.75 -7.51
CA ARG A 194 -26.26 -10.60 -8.65
C ARG A 194 -27.57 -9.95 -8.23
N THR A 195 -28.05 -9.01 -9.02
CA THR A 195 -29.29 -8.26 -8.70
C THR A 195 -30.56 -8.77 -9.42
N SER A 196 -30.45 -9.59 -10.49
CA SER A 196 -31.57 -9.99 -11.42
C SER A 196 -32.28 -8.80 -12.10
N ASP A 197 -32.86 -8.80 -13.32
CA ASP A 197 -33.39 -9.82 -14.25
C ASP A 197 -33.12 -9.53 -15.76
N SER A 198 -32.10 -8.73 -16.11
CA SER A 198 -31.73 -8.47 -17.53
C SER A 198 -30.21 -8.52 -17.75
N ALA A 199 -29.77 -8.26 -18.99
CA ALA A 199 -28.42 -8.40 -19.56
C ALA A 199 -27.29 -8.73 -18.56
N ARG A 200 -26.67 -9.90 -18.72
CA ARG A 200 -25.63 -10.41 -17.82
C ARG A 200 -24.28 -10.45 -18.52
N SER A 201 -23.24 -9.95 -17.85
CA SER A 201 -21.86 -10.16 -18.30
C SER A 201 -21.37 -11.54 -17.86
N LYS A 202 -20.52 -12.18 -18.67
CA LYS A 202 -19.88 -13.47 -18.32
C LYS A 202 -18.79 -13.29 -17.26
N LYS A 203 -18.20 -12.09 -17.19
CA LYS A 203 -17.23 -11.70 -16.17
C LYS A 203 -17.59 -10.34 -15.58
N VAL A 204 -17.19 -10.15 -14.33
CA VAL A 204 -17.15 -8.86 -13.66
C VAL A 204 -15.70 -8.58 -13.31
N TYR A 205 -15.26 -7.35 -13.55
CA TYR A 205 -13.93 -6.90 -13.15
C TYR A 205 -14.06 -5.97 -11.95
N ALA A 206 -13.18 -6.12 -10.98
CA ALA A 206 -13.05 -5.20 -9.87
C ALA A 206 -11.59 -4.77 -9.74
N PHE A 207 -11.30 -3.49 -9.63
CA PHE A 207 -9.92 -3.01 -9.49
C PHE A 207 -9.88 -1.64 -8.81
N ILE A 208 -8.74 -1.30 -8.24
CA ILE A 208 -8.52 0.00 -7.60
C ILE A 208 -7.69 0.90 -8.52
N SER A 209 -8.04 2.19 -8.60
CA SER A 209 -7.30 3.20 -9.35
C SER A 209 -7.26 4.54 -8.61
N GLY A 210 -6.11 5.23 -8.65
CA GLY A 210 -5.86 6.55 -8.07
C GLY A 210 -6.32 7.76 -8.91
N ASP A 211 -6.53 7.54 -10.21
CA ASP A 211 -6.99 8.59 -11.14
C ASP A 211 -8.50 8.48 -11.38
N MET A 212 -9.16 9.63 -11.57
CA MET A 212 -10.54 9.65 -12.08
C MET A 212 -10.55 8.88 -13.39
N GLY A 213 -11.26 7.76 -13.36
CA GLY A 213 -10.96 6.58 -14.14
C GLY A 213 -10.98 6.72 -15.65
N PRO A 214 -10.58 5.64 -16.34
CA PRO A 214 -10.56 5.60 -17.79
C PRO A 214 -11.97 5.79 -18.36
N ILE A 215 -12.05 6.28 -19.59
CA ILE A 215 -13.34 6.41 -20.27
C ILE A 215 -13.86 5.02 -20.61
N PHE A 216 -15.06 4.67 -20.12
CA PHE A 216 -15.71 3.39 -20.36
C PHE A 216 -16.71 3.47 -21.49
N ARG A 217 -16.78 2.40 -22.28
CA ARG A 217 -17.85 2.17 -23.25
C ARG A 217 -18.86 1.24 -22.60
N PRO A 218 -20.13 1.63 -22.43
CA PRO A 218 -21.12 0.80 -21.73
C PRO A 218 -21.28 -0.61 -22.31
N ILE A 219 -21.17 -0.78 -23.63
CA ILE A 219 -21.25 -2.08 -24.29
C ILE A 219 -20.12 -3.06 -23.90
N ASP A 220 -18.96 -2.56 -23.49
CA ASP A 220 -17.79 -3.40 -23.15
C ASP A 220 -18.07 -4.22 -21.88
N ALA A 221 -18.85 -3.67 -20.95
CA ALA A 221 -19.30 -4.38 -19.76
C ALA A 221 -20.11 -5.64 -20.10
N LEU A 222 -21.06 -5.52 -21.04
CA LEU A 222 -21.84 -6.66 -21.53
C LEU A 222 -20.95 -7.70 -22.22
N ARG A 223 -19.96 -7.23 -22.98
CA ARG A 223 -18.96 -8.06 -23.68
C ARG A 223 -17.89 -8.63 -22.75
N SER A 224 -17.90 -8.28 -21.46
CA SER A 224 -16.88 -8.69 -20.49
C SER A 224 -15.47 -8.22 -20.88
N MET A 225 -15.38 -6.98 -21.35
CA MET A 225 -14.16 -6.30 -21.76
C MET A 225 -13.85 -5.12 -20.83
N LEU A 226 -12.57 -4.77 -20.73
CA LEU A 226 -12.08 -3.54 -20.13
C LEU A 226 -11.55 -2.63 -21.25
N PRO A 227 -11.44 -1.31 -21.01
CA PRO A 227 -10.78 -0.41 -21.95
C PRO A 227 -9.39 -0.93 -22.32
N ALA A 228 -9.04 -0.82 -23.59
CA ALA A 228 -7.75 -1.26 -24.12
C ALA A 228 -6.82 -0.06 -24.36
N GLY A 229 -5.52 -0.28 -24.25
CA GLY A 229 -4.50 0.71 -24.57
C GLY A 229 -3.64 1.10 -23.36
N PRO A 230 -2.58 1.90 -23.60
CA PRO A 230 -1.64 2.33 -22.55
C PRO A 230 -2.30 3.22 -21.49
N GLU A 231 -3.42 3.88 -21.83
CA GLU A 231 -4.21 4.71 -20.92
C GLU A 231 -4.95 3.89 -19.87
N PHE A 232 -5.26 2.62 -20.15
CA PHE A 232 -5.88 1.72 -19.17
C PHE A 232 -4.81 1.03 -18.31
N ASN A 233 -4.31 1.74 -17.30
CA ASN A 233 -3.27 1.27 -16.41
C ASN A 233 -3.67 1.41 -14.94
N PRO A 234 -4.74 0.71 -14.47
CA PRO A 234 -5.22 0.87 -13.11
C PRO A 234 -4.12 0.55 -12.12
N SER A 235 -3.86 1.50 -11.22
CA SER A 235 -2.86 1.36 -10.18
C SER A 235 -3.41 1.85 -8.85
N ALA A 236 -3.24 1.01 -7.84
CA ALA A 236 -3.54 1.33 -6.46
C ALA A 236 -2.28 1.88 -5.80
N THR A 237 -2.43 2.92 -4.99
CA THR A 237 -1.34 3.47 -4.19
C THR A 237 -1.39 2.88 -2.79
N LEU A 238 -0.31 2.24 -2.36
CA LEU A 238 -0.13 1.88 -0.96
C LEU A 238 0.71 2.94 -0.24
N GLU A 239 0.25 3.32 0.94
CA GLU A 239 1.07 4.02 1.92
C GLU A 239 1.86 3.00 2.74
N TRP A 240 3.02 3.43 3.25
CA TRP A 240 3.84 2.59 4.11
C TRP A 240 4.49 3.40 5.24
N ALA A 241 4.79 2.71 6.33
CA ALA A 241 5.45 3.28 7.50
C ALA A 241 6.48 2.29 8.08
N ILE A 242 7.52 2.80 8.72
CA ILE A 242 8.43 2.04 9.57
C ILE A 242 7.70 1.72 10.88
N PRO A 243 7.40 0.45 11.22
CA PRO A 243 6.48 0.11 12.29
C PRO A 243 7.22 -0.42 13.52
N TYR A 244 8.49 -0.05 13.70
CA TYR A 244 9.25 -0.42 14.89
C TYR A 244 8.69 0.23 16.14
N GLN A 245 8.23 1.47 15.99
CA GLN A 245 7.57 2.25 17.02
C GLN A 245 6.32 2.91 16.44
N PRO A 246 5.27 3.17 17.24
CA PRO A 246 4.00 3.68 16.73
C PRO A 246 4.05 5.14 16.27
N ASN A 247 5.08 5.88 16.66
CA ASN A 247 5.30 7.29 16.34
C ASN A 247 6.76 7.67 16.59
N CYS A 248 7.15 8.84 16.10
CA CYS A 248 8.46 9.45 16.20
C CYS A 248 8.91 9.65 17.64
N LYS A 249 8.02 10.05 18.54
CA LYS A 249 8.38 10.23 19.96
C LYS A 249 8.98 8.94 20.53
N ARG A 250 8.30 7.81 20.35
CA ARG A 250 8.81 6.51 20.80
C ARG A 250 10.00 6.03 19.98
N ALA A 251 10.00 6.29 18.68
CA ALA A 251 11.13 5.96 17.80
C ALA A 251 12.44 6.62 18.26
N MET A 252 12.37 7.89 18.68
CA MET A 252 13.55 8.64 19.13
C MET A 252 14.03 8.22 20.54
N GLU A 253 13.12 7.69 21.37
CA GLU A 253 13.46 7.11 22.68
C GLU A 253 14.17 5.75 22.52
N ASP A 254 13.82 4.99 21.48
CA ASP A 254 14.42 3.69 21.16
C ASP A 254 15.58 3.84 20.16
N THR A 255 16.74 4.24 20.69
CA THR A 255 17.94 4.45 19.85
C THR A 255 18.46 3.19 19.17
N ALA A 256 18.03 2.00 19.61
CA ALA A 256 18.45 0.73 19.01
C ALA A 256 17.72 0.41 17.71
N SER A 257 16.45 0.83 17.58
CA SER A 257 15.64 0.58 16.38
C SER A 257 15.38 1.84 15.54
N TYR A 258 15.76 3.03 16.02
CA TYR A 258 15.58 4.28 15.29
C TYR A 258 16.21 4.27 13.89
N ALA A 259 15.40 4.55 12.87
CA ALA A 259 15.81 4.42 11.46
C ALA A 259 16.29 5.74 10.82
N CYS A 260 15.89 6.90 11.34
CA CYS A 260 16.19 8.20 10.72
C CYS A 260 17.54 8.74 11.21
N VAL A 261 18.61 7.98 10.96
CA VAL A 261 19.96 8.26 11.47
C VAL A 261 20.79 9.13 10.52
N ALA A 262 20.22 9.58 9.42
CA ALA A 262 20.95 10.33 8.42
C ALA A 262 21.08 11.80 8.76
N HIS A 263 22.14 12.40 8.23
CA HIS A 263 22.29 13.83 8.32
C HIS A 263 21.15 14.52 7.55
N HIS A 264 20.42 15.41 8.21
CA HIS A 264 19.20 16.07 7.73
C HIS A 264 17.96 15.17 7.56
N SER A 265 17.98 13.91 8.03
CA SER A 265 16.73 13.15 8.11
C SER A 265 15.93 13.53 9.35
N VAL A 266 14.64 13.78 9.17
CA VAL A 266 13.68 14.13 10.22
C VAL A 266 12.63 13.02 10.29
N CYS A 267 12.28 12.61 11.49
CA CYS A 267 11.20 11.66 11.69
C CYS A 267 9.85 12.36 11.50
N VAL A 268 8.94 11.74 10.74
CA VAL A 268 7.58 12.22 10.53
C VAL A 268 6.57 11.11 10.84
N ASP A 269 5.58 11.42 11.67
CA ASP A 269 4.49 10.51 12.05
C ASP A 269 3.54 10.27 10.87
N LEU A 270 3.02 9.05 10.77
CA LEU A 270 2.05 8.68 9.73
C LEU A 270 0.68 8.27 10.29
N PRO A 271 -0.44 8.62 9.62
CA PRO A 271 -1.80 8.26 10.04
C PRO A 271 -2.02 6.75 10.19
N ILE A 272 -1.38 5.95 9.32
CA ILE A 272 -1.46 4.48 9.36
C ILE A 272 -0.71 3.86 10.57
N GLY A 273 -0.08 4.69 11.40
CA GLY A 273 0.76 4.31 12.53
C GLY A 273 2.20 4.03 12.10
N GLY A 274 3.14 4.40 12.95
CA GLY A 274 4.57 4.36 12.64
C GLY A 274 5.09 5.70 12.18
N TYR A 275 6.24 5.68 11.53
CA TYR A 275 6.91 6.88 11.05
C TYR A 275 7.63 6.63 9.73
N PHE A 276 8.00 7.69 9.04
CA PHE A 276 9.00 7.63 7.99
C PHE A 276 10.07 8.69 8.23
N CYS A 277 11.16 8.62 7.46
CA CYS A 277 12.25 9.56 7.55
C CYS A 277 12.22 10.48 6.33
N ASP A 278 11.89 11.74 6.58
CA ASP A 278 11.88 12.79 5.56
C ASP A 278 13.24 13.51 5.52
N CYS A 279 13.60 14.07 4.37
CA CYS A 279 14.83 14.83 4.21
C CYS A 279 14.57 16.33 4.25
N GLU A 280 15.05 17.00 5.31
CA GLU A 280 14.91 18.45 5.45
C GLU A 280 15.71 19.18 4.35
N LEU A 281 15.01 19.71 3.34
CA LEU A 281 15.62 20.58 2.35
C LEU A 281 15.98 21.91 3.02
N ARG A 282 17.26 22.32 2.95
CA ARG A 282 17.75 23.60 3.52
C ARG A 282 17.02 24.85 3.03
N ALA A 283 16.20 24.75 1.97
CA ALA A 283 15.40 25.85 1.41
C ALA A 283 14.11 26.14 2.18
N SER A 284 13.63 25.23 3.05
CA SER A 284 12.32 25.38 3.74
C SER A 284 12.40 26.12 5.07
N ARG A 285 13.46 26.89 5.35
CA ARG A 285 13.55 27.71 6.58
C ARG A 285 12.60 28.91 6.63
N HIS A 286 11.83 29.18 5.56
CA HIS A 286 11.03 30.40 5.46
C HIS A 286 9.52 30.23 5.26
N LEU A 287 8.96 29.01 5.19
CA LEU A 287 7.50 28.85 5.17
C LEU A 287 6.99 28.11 6.42
N HIS A 288 6.40 28.92 7.30
CA HIS A 288 5.47 28.60 8.38
C HIS A 288 5.68 27.29 9.18
N ARG A 289 6.52 27.41 10.22
CA ARG A 289 6.41 26.56 11.41
C ARG A 289 5.19 26.99 12.24
N GLN A 290 4.23 26.11 12.43
CA GLN A 290 3.67 25.95 13.78
C GLN A 290 4.79 25.41 14.69
N PRO A 291 4.86 25.82 15.96
CA PRO A 291 6.02 25.59 16.80
C PRO A 291 6.10 24.12 17.22
N LEU A 292 6.69 23.27 16.38
CA LEU A 292 7.23 22.00 16.84
C LEU A 292 8.41 22.33 17.74
N HIS A 293 8.24 22.04 19.03
CA HIS A 293 9.29 22.13 20.04
C HIS A 293 10.60 21.60 19.46
N GLN A 294 11.60 22.48 19.45
CA GLN A 294 12.95 22.23 18.99
C GLN A 294 13.64 21.26 19.98
N TRP A 295 13.26 19.99 19.94
CA TRP A 295 13.95 18.94 20.65
C TRP A 295 15.26 18.67 19.92
N ARG A 296 16.37 19.07 20.54
CA ARG A 296 17.72 18.80 20.04
C ARG A 296 17.87 17.30 19.82
N VAL A 297 18.17 16.92 18.58
CA VAL A 297 18.63 15.57 18.22
C VAL A 297 19.79 15.21 19.16
N PRO A 298 19.72 14.10 19.90
CA PRO A 298 20.85 13.64 20.71
C PRO A 298 22.08 13.46 19.82
N LYS A 299 23.24 13.96 20.27
CA LYS A 299 24.52 13.65 19.61
C LYS A 299 24.81 12.16 19.80
N ILE A 300 24.40 11.34 18.84
CA ILE A 300 24.74 9.91 18.81
C ILE A 300 26.21 9.80 18.35
N PRO A 301 27.08 9.08 19.08
CA PRO A 301 28.43 8.81 18.62
C PRO A 301 28.38 7.97 17.35
N THR A 302 29.17 8.37 16.34
CA THR A 302 29.26 7.74 15.03
C THR A 302 29.79 6.30 15.13
N THR A 303 28.88 5.35 15.29
CA THR A 303 29.08 3.96 14.86
C THR A 303 28.31 3.77 13.57
N SER A 304 28.92 3.09 12.59
CA SER A 304 28.53 2.97 11.18
C SER A 304 27.11 2.39 10.93
N GLY A 305 26.07 3.17 11.21
CA GLY A 305 24.69 2.88 10.84
C GLY A 305 24.37 3.45 9.45
N SER A 306 23.92 2.60 8.53
CA SER A 306 23.42 3.04 7.22
C SER A 306 22.22 3.96 7.43
N SER A 307 22.31 5.14 6.82
CA SER A 307 21.38 6.25 6.99
C SER A 307 20.66 6.51 5.67
N ILE A 308 19.42 6.99 5.72
CA ILE A 308 18.70 7.56 4.56
C ILE A 308 19.45 8.81 4.07
N ALA A 309 20.40 8.66 3.15
CA ALA A 309 21.25 9.76 2.72
C ALA A 309 20.40 10.91 2.16
N CYS A 310 20.32 12.03 2.89
CA CYS A 310 19.66 13.23 2.39
C CYS A 310 20.61 13.97 1.44
N PRO A 311 20.27 14.10 0.14
CA PRO A 311 21.16 14.70 -0.83
C PRO A 311 21.40 16.18 -0.48
N SER A 312 22.68 16.57 -0.42
CA SER A 312 23.09 17.95 -0.23
C SER A 312 22.92 18.75 -1.52
N GLY A 313 21.73 19.27 -1.76
CA GLY A 313 21.46 20.29 -2.78
C GLY A 313 20.87 19.79 -4.10
N ARG A 314 19.76 20.45 -4.48
CA ARG A 314 18.97 20.36 -5.73
C ARG A 314 18.42 18.99 -6.11
N SER A 315 17.09 18.90 -5.97
CA SER A 315 16.13 18.14 -6.79
C SER A 315 16.69 16.91 -7.49
N VAL A 316 16.74 15.79 -6.77
CA VAL A 316 16.43 14.41 -7.17
C VAL A 316 16.72 13.59 -5.90
N LEU A 317 15.73 12.86 -5.41
CA LEU A 317 15.88 11.88 -4.33
C LEU A 317 16.82 10.76 -4.81
N ASN A 318 18.11 11.02 -4.69
CA ASN A 318 19.20 10.07 -4.90
C ASN A 318 19.51 9.41 -3.57
N TYR A 319 18.79 8.33 -3.29
CA TYR A 319 19.16 7.40 -2.22
C TYR A 319 20.09 6.35 -2.83
N THR A 320 21.38 6.67 -2.88
CA THR A 320 22.44 5.70 -3.15
C THR A 320 23.17 5.43 -1.83
N ILE A 321 23.48 4.15 -1.59
CA ILE A 321 24.45 3.74 -0.56
C ILE A 321 25.85 3.91 -1.12
#